data_AF-A0A2T5JP58-F1
#
_entry.id   AF-A0A2T5JP58-F1
#
_cell.length_a   1.000
_cell.length_b   1.000
_cell.length_c   1.000
_cell.angle_alpha   90.00
_cell.angle_beta   90.00
_cell.angle_gamma   90.00
#
_symmetry.space_group_name_H-M   'P 1'
#
loop_
_entity.id
_entity.type
_entity.pdbx_description
1 polymer ?
#
loop_
_entity_poly.entity_id
_entity_poly.type
_entity_poly.pdbx_seq_one_letter_code
_entity_poly.pdbx_strand_id
1 'polypeptide(L)'
;MIKPVLKTALAVLPDKLRRKVEITGASLSNTLENWWLPGYRVEGELGGDGGRATLLYFGDLPQYNQWSHHFFTERTDASYVGKFRWIDAVRRKNNIPDYDLALFPVNPLTEPISVKMGWHIIPLYVSCVLDLTDTTENLIRSQTFKQQVKAIRAKNYQIRELSADSDLEDFYHKMLLPTIKERHGEVAFTSGLESLKSLLQEGRFFGLYRDTEWIAGRIVCPEGLDELRLAVVGWKNGDEKLLREGVVTAILVKTIDWARSAGFKRINLGSSIPFINDGPLNAKLRWKAKISMPQTQSVSEELQGVGGFVGADFKIASNAGRAILRKAPLLEKHGRTLRVIGWESSIKPEFRHQFDLGMEWVDLAAARNRNGAYNSDSRKETQ
;
A
#
# COMPACT_ATOMS: atom_id res chain seq x y z
N MET A 1 -5.00 -36.19 8.26
CA MET A 1 -5.31 -36.51 9.67
C MET A 1 -4.64 -35.59 10.70
N ILE A 2 -3.49 -34.94 10.41
CA ILE A 2 -2.76 -34.10 11.38
C ILE A 2 -3.34 -32.68 11.55
N LYS A 3 -3.84 -32.05 10.47
CA LYS A 3 -4.40 -30.68 10.52
C LYS A 3 -5.56 -30.47 11.52
N PRO A 4 -6.56 -31.38 11.64
CA PRO A 4 -7.68 -31.19 12.57
C PRO A 4 -7.25 -31.25 14.03
N VAL A 5 -6.38 -32.21 14.39
CA VAL A 5 -5.88 -32.39 15.76
C VAL A 5 -5.00 -31.23 16.21
N LEU A 6 -4.15 -30.72 15.30
CA LEU A 6 -3.38 -29.50 15.55
C LEU A 6 -4.29 -28.28 15.75
N LYS A 7 -5.41 -28.19 14.99
CA LYS A 7 -6.38 -27.08 15.07
C LYS A 7 -7.10 -27.07 16.42
N THR A 8 -7.53 -28.23 16.91
CA THR A 8 -8.16 -28.36 18.24
C THR A 8 -7.18 -28.04 19.36
N ALA A 9 -5.91 -28.47 19.25
CA ALA A 9 -4.88 -28.16 20.24
C ALA A 9 -4.50 -26.66 20.25
N LEU A 10 -4.43 -26.02 19.08
CA LEU A 10 -4.15 -24.57 18.95
C LEU A 10 -5.28 -23.70 19.49
N ALA A 11 -6.53 -24.15 19.42
CA ALA A 11 -7.70 -23.43 19.92
C ALA A 11 -7.71 -23.25 21.46
N VAL A 12 -6.96 -24.08 22.18
CA VAL A 12 -6.85 -24.03 23.66
C VAL A 12 -5.74 -23.08 24.12
N LEU A 13 -4.87 -22.63 23.22
CA LEU A 13 -3.79 -21.70 23.56
C LEU A 13 -4.31 -20.26 23.72
N PRO A 14 -3.71 -19.46 24.63
CA PRO A 14 -3.98 -18.02 24.68
C PRO A 14 -3.72 -17.35 23.32
N ASP A 15 -4.57 -16.40 22.93
CA ASP A 15 -4.54 -15.77 21.59
C ASP A 15 -3.15 -15.33 21.14
N LYS A 16 -2.35 -14.75 22.04
CA LYS A 16 -0.98 -14.31 21.72
C LYS A 16 -0.06 -15.47 21.32
N LEU A 17 -0.16 -16.60 22.02
CA LEU A 17 0.64 -17.80 21.77
C LEU A 17 0.15 -18.50 20.50
N ARG A 18 -1.17 -18.66 20.37
CA ARG A 18 -1.81 -19.21 19.17
C ARG A 18 -1.38 -18.46 17.91
N ARG A 19 -1.52 -17.13 17.90
CA ARG A 19 -1.11 -16.28 16.77
C ARG A 19 0.37 -16.44 16.44
N LYS A 20 1.24 -16.50 17.46
CA LYS A 20 2.68 -16.68 17.23
C LYS A 20 2.97 -18.01 16.52
N VAL A 21 2.29 -19.09 16.91
CA VAL A 21 2.44 -20.40 16.27
C VAL A 21 1.89 -20.37 14.84
N GLU A 22 0.72 -19.78 14.62
CA GLU A 22 0.12 -19.63 13.29
C GLU A 22 1.02 -18.83 12.33
N ILE A 23 1.54 -17.67 12.77
CA ILE A 23 2.48 -16.85 12.00
C ILE A 23 3.73 -17.65 11.65
N THR A 24 4.30 -18.37 12.63
CA THR A 24 5.53 -19.15 12.42
C THR A 24 5.31 -20.30 11.44
N GLY A 25 4.21 -21.04 11.58
CA GLY A 25 3.86 -22.13 10.67
C GLY A 25 3.62 -21.63 9.24
N ALA A 26 2.85 -20.55 9.07
CA ALA A 26 2.61 -19.93 7.77
C ALA A 26 3.91 -19.43 7.13
N SER A 27 4.77 -18.77 7.92
CA SER A 27 6.07 -18.27 7.44
C SER A 27 7.00 -19.40 7.02
N LEU A 28 6.98 -20.54 7.73
CA LEU A 28 7.79 -21.71 7.37
C LEU A 28 7.32 -22.33 6.05
N SER A 29 6.01 -22.55 5.88
CA SER A 29 5.44 -23.05 4.63
C SER A 29 5.83 -22.14 3.46
N ASN A 30 5.61 -20.83 3.63
CA ASN A 30 5.96 -19.83 2.62
C ASN A 30 7.47 -19.84 2.31
N THR A 31 8.34 -20.01 3.30
CA THR A 31 9.79 -20.08 3.08
C THR A 31 10.20 -21.32 2.30
N LEU A 32 9.56 -22.46 2.55
CA LEU A 32 9.82 -23.71 1.82
C LEU A 32 9.30 -23.63 0.37
N GLU A 33 8.10 -23.08 0.17
CA GLU A 33 7.52 -22.83 -1.15
C GLU A 33 8.38 -21.86 -1.96
N ASN A 34 8.85 -20.79 -1.31
CA ASN A 34 9.70 -19.75 -1.91
C ASN A 34 11.19 -20.09 -1.84
N TRP A 35 11.58 -21.34 -1.56
CA TRP A 35 12.99 -21.70 -1.52
C TRP A 35 13.66 -21.50 -2.88
N TRP A 36 12.90 -21.77 -3.95
CA TRP A 36 13.28 -21.50 -5.34
C TRP A 36 12.29 -20.55 -5.99
N LEU A 37 12.72 -19.34 -6.28
CA LEU A 37 11.88 -18.29 -6.87
C LEU A 37 12.19 -18.12 -8.36
N PRO A 38 11.17 -17.97 -9.22
CA PRO A 38 11.40 -17.46 -10.57
C PRO A 38 11.95 -16.03 -10.47
N GLY A 39 12.86 -15.67 -11.36
CA GLY A 39 13.42 -14.33 -11.49
C GLY A 39 12.99 -13.71 -12.80
N TYR A 40 12.66 -12.43 -12.75
CA TYR A 40 12.21 -11.66 -13.90
C TYR A 40 12.97 -10.34 -13.97
N ARG A 41 13.30 -9.94 -15.19
CA ARG A 41 14.05 -8.73 -15.49
C ARG A 41 13.20 -7.75 -16.29
N VAL A 42 13.18 -6.51 -15.84
CA VAL A 42 12.53 -5.38 -16.50
C VAL A 42 13.62 -4.34 -16.78
N GLU A 43 13.72 -3.87 -18.01
CA GLU A 43 14.59 -2.76 -18.38
C GLU A 43 13.75 -1.59 -18.86
N GLY A 44 14.01 -0.39 -18.37
CA GLY A 44 13.28 0.78 -18.81
C GLY A 44 14.04 2.07 -18.60
N GLU A 45 13.57 3.12 -19.25
CA GLU A 45 14.07 4.47 -19.05
C GLU A 45 13.51 5.07 -17.75
N LEU A 46 14.37 5.70 -16.95
CA LEU A 46 13.96 6.37 -15.71
C LEU A 46 13.35 7.76 -15.96
N GLY A 47 13.61 8.35 -17.13
CA GLY A 47 13.27 9.75 -17.46
C GLY A 47 14.22 10.77 -16.84
N GLY A 48 14.40 11.92 -17.50
CA GLY A 48 15.39 12.93 -17.09
C GLY A 48 16.83 12.41 -17.16
N ASP A 49 17.67 12.80 -16.21
CA ASP A 49 19.11 12.46 -16.18
C ASP A 49 19.42 11.01 -15.73
N GLY A 50 18.39 10.17 -15.51
CA GLY A 50 18.54 8.83 -14.93
C GLY A 50 18.98 7.74 -15.91
N GLY A 51 18.86 7.96 -17.22
CA GLY A 51 19.18 6.98 -18.25
C GLY A 51 18.29 5.71 -18.18
N ARG A 52 18.86 4.57 -18.57
CA ARG A 52 18.23 3.24 -18.46
C ARG A 52 18.58 2.58 -17.13
N ALA A 53 17.66 1.81 -16.58
CA ALA A 53 17.89 1.01 -15.39
C ALA A 53 17.32 -0.41 -15.53
N THR A 54 17.89 -1.33 -14.77
CA THR A 54 17.44 -2.72 -14.68
C THR A 54 16.78 -2.97 -13.32
N LEU A 55 15.53 -3.43 -13.35
CA LEU A 55 14.82 -3.99 -12.20
C LEU A 55 14.83 -5.53 -12.31
N LEU A 56 15.28 -6.20 -11.26
CA LEU A 56 15.19 -7.64 -11.08
C LEU A 56 14.18 -7.94 -9.97
N TYR A 57 13.15 -8.74 -10.23
CA TYR A 57 12.27 -9.18 -9.15
C TYR A 57 12.17 -10.70 -9.11
N PHE A 58 12.03 -11.23 -7.89
CA PHE A 58 11.95 -12.66 -7.62
C PHE A 58 10.55 -13.02 -7.14
N GLY A 59 9.97 -14.07 -7.68
CA GLY A 59 8.59 -14.49 -7.41
C GLY A 59 7.55 -13.74 -8.23
N ASP A 60 6.29 -14.15 -8.05
CA ASP A 60 5.17 -13.74 -8.90
C ASP A 60 4.22 -12.75 -8.20
N LEU A 61 4.76 -11.86 -7.37
CA LEU A 61 3.92 -10.88 -6.68
C LEU A 61 3.31 -9.91 -7.69
N PRO A 62 1.97 -9.78 -7.75
CA PRO A 62 1.30 -8.86 -8.69
C PRO A 62 1.75 -7.40 -8.55
N GLN A 63 2.22 -7.03 -7.35
CA GLN A 63 2.67 -5.68 -7.02
C GLN A 63 3.90 -5.24 -7.82
N TYR A 64 4.75 -6.17 -8.26
CA TYR A 64 5.97 -5.83 -9.01
C TYR A 64 5.64 -5.13 -10.32
N ASN A 65 4.61 -5.60 -11.03
CA ASN A 65 4.12 -4.96 -12.25
C ASN A 65 3.52 -3.59 -11.98
N GLN A 66 2.88 -3.38 -10.83
CA GLN A 66 2.35 -2.06 -10.48
C GLN A 66 3.46 -1.07 -10.11
N TRP A 67 4.51 -1.54 -9.42
CA TRP A 67 5.60 -0.69 -8.94
C TRP A 67 6.55 -0.25 -10.04
N SER A 68 6.74 -1.05 -11.09
CA SER A 68 7.64 -0.69 -12.21
C SER A 68 7.29 0.67 -12.84
N HIS A 69 6.01 1.03 -12.90
CA HIS A 69 5.52 2.33 -13.39
C HIS A 69 5.93 3.53 -12.53
N HIS A 70 6.31 3.32 -11.26
CA HIS A 70 6.87 4.40 -10.43
C HIS A 70 8.34 4.68 -10.75
N PHE A 71 9.03 3.69 -11.32
CA PHE A 71 10.44 3.77 -11.63
C PHE A 71 10.67 4.18 -13.09
N PHE A 72 9.96 3.58 -14.04
CA PHE A 72 10.17 3.79 -15.47
C PHE A 72 9.19 4.81 -16.08
N THR A 73 9.55 5.43 -17.20
CA THR A 73 8.69 6.35 -17.98
C THR A 73 7.72 5.60 -18.88
N GLU A 74 8.18 4.48 -19.43
CA GLU A 74 7.40 3.60 -20.30
C GLU A 74 7.02 2.31 -19.58
N ARG A 75 5.99 1.65 -20.11
CA ARG A 75 5.62 0.31 -19.65
C ARG A 75 6.55 -0.69 -20.33
N THR A 76 7.39 -1.35 -19.54
CA THR A 76 8.21 -2.46 -20.03
C THR A 76 7.69 -3.77 -19.46
N ASP A 77 7.52 -4.75 -20.33
CA ASP A 77 7.21 -6.11 -19.92
C ASP A 77 8.41 -6.79 -19.26
N ALA A 78 8.11 -7.69 -18.32
CA ALA A 78 9.12 -8.46 -17.64
C ALA A 78 9.52 -9.70 -18.44
N SER A 79 10.82 -9.94 -18.53
CA SER A 79 11.40 -11.13 -19.16
C SER A 79 11.84 -12.14 -18.10
N TYR A 80 11.48 -13.41 -18.28
CA TYR A 80 11.93 -14.47 -17.37
C TYR A 80 13.44 -14.73 -17.56
N VAL A 81 14.20 -14.76 -16.46
CA VAL A 81 15.66 -14.91 -16.49
C VAL A 81 16.19 -16.13 -15.74
N GLY A 82 15.32 -16.91 -15.12
CA GLY A 82 15.68 -18.19 -14.50
C GLY A 82 15.02 -18.42 -13.15
N LYS A 83 15.49 -19.46 -12.45
CA LYS A 83 15.04 -19.81 -11.11
C LYS A 83 16.21 -19.77 -10.13
N PHE A 84 16.03 -19.07 -9.01
CA PHE A 84 17.10 -18.78 -8.07
C PHE A 84 16.72 -19.26 -6.67
N ARG A 85 17.70 -19.71 -5.89
CA ARG A 85 17.44 -19.96 -4.47
C ARG A 85 17.26 -18.62 -3.78
N TRP A 86 16.29 -18.53 -2.88
CA TRP A 86 16.06 -17.31 -2.09
C TRP A 86 17.34 -16.81 -1.41
N ILE A 87 18.13 -17.72 -0.83
CA ILE A 87 19.38 -17.36 -0.15
C ILE A 87 20.47 -16.86 -1.11
N ASP A 88 20.48 -17.32 -2.37
CA ASP A 88 21.46 -16.87 -3.37
C ASP A 88 21.12 -15.45 -3.82
N ALA A 89 19.83 -15.15 -4.00
CA ALA A 89 19.33 -13.80 -4.27
C ALA A 89 19.67 -12.85 -3.11
N VAL A 90 19.33 -13.21 -1.87
CA VAL A 90 19.59 -12.37 -0.69
C VAL A 90 21.09 -12.12 -0.46
N ARG A 91 21.95 -13.09 -0.81
CA ARG A 91 23.42 -12.95 -0.72
C ARG A 91 24.06 -12.34 -1.97
N ARG A 92 23.29 -11.98 -3.00
CA ARG A 92 23.79 -11.36 -4.24
C ARG A 92 24.91 -12.19 -4.89
N LYS A 93 24.73 -13.52 -4.96
CA LYS A 93 25.75 -14.40 -5.54
C LYS A 93 25.96 -14.13 -7.04
N ASN A 94 27.11 -14.54 -7.57
CA ASN A 94 27.51 -14.29 -8.96
C ASN A 94 26.56 -14.87 -10.04
N ASN A 95 25.69 -15.81 -9.68
CA ASN A 95 24.67 -16.35 -10.58
C ASN A 95 23.46 -15.43 -10.73
N ILE A 96 23.33 -14.39 -9.90
CA ILE A 96 22.27 -13.39 -10.00
C ILE A 96 22.63 -12.41 -11.12
N PRO A 97 21.73 -12.17 -12.10
CA PRO A 97 21.94 -11.16 -13.14
C PRO A 97 22.21 -9.77 -12.57
N ASP A 98 22.91 -8.91 -13.30
CA ASP A 98 23.13 -7.53 -12.86
C ASP A 98 21.82 -6.73 -12.79
N TYR A 99 21.74 -5.80 -11.84
CA TYR A 99 20.55 -5.00 -11.57
C TYR A 99 20.90 -3.64 -10.97
N ASP A 100 19.96 -2.69 -11.05
CA ASP A 100 20.00 -1.42 -10.31
C ASP A 100 19.06 -1.43 -9.10
N LEU A 101 17.98 -2.21 -9.20
CA LEU A 101 17.06 -2.52 -8.12
C LEU A 101 16.72 -4.02 -8.16
N ALA A 102 16.84 -4.71 -7.02
CA ALA A 102 16.30 -6.04 -6.85
C ALA A 102 15.13 -6.06 -5.84
N LEU A 103 14.10 -6.85 -6.10
CA LEU A 103 12.94 -7.05 -5.22
C LEU A 103 12.72 -8.54 -4.94
N PHE A 104 12.43 -8.94 -3.71
CA PHE A 104 12.06 -10.32 -3.39
C PHE A 104 11.04 -10.41 -2.24
N PRO A 105 10.20 -11.45 -2.18
CA PRO A 105 9.21 -11.63 -1.11
C PRO A 105 9.90 -11.87 0.23
N VAL A 106 9.39 -11.21 1.27
CA VAL A 106 9.87 -11.37 2.65
C VAL A 106 8.72 -11.85 3.53
N ASN A 107 9.05 -12.67 4.51
CA ASN A 107 8.16 -13.10 5.57
C ASN A 107 8.87 -12.95 6.93
N PRO A 108 8.15 -13.09 8.07
CA PRO A 108 8.74 -12.92 9.40
C PRO A 108 9.97 -13.78 9.72
N LEU A 109 10.17 -14.94 9.07
CA LEU A 109 11.35 -15.78 9.27
C LEU A 109 12.55 -15.33 8.44
N THR A 110 12.30 -14.84 7.22
CA THR A 110 13.35 -14.40 6.29
C THR A 110 13.77 -12.96 6.52
N GLU A 111 12.89 -12.11 7.05
CA GLU A 111 13.12 -10.69 7.29
C GLU A 111 14.42 -10.39 8.07
N PRO A 112 14.71 -11.02 9.23
CA PRO A 112 15.91 -10.69 10.00
C PRO A 112 17.20 -11.00 9.23
N ILE A 113 17.19 -12.06 8.41
CA ILE A 113 18.32 -12.44 7.57
C ILE A 113 18.51 -11.39 6.47
N SER A 114 17.44 -10.99 5.80
CA SER A 114 17.45 -9.98 4.75
C SER A 114 17.96 -8.62 5.26
N VAL A 115 17.46 -8.17 6.42
CA VAL A 115 17.94 -6.94 7.09
C VAL A 115 19.43 -7.05 7.41
N LYS A 116 19.89 -8.17 7.97
CA LYS A 116 21.31 -8.40 8.25
C LYS A 116 22.18 -8.37 6.99
N MET A 117 21.61 -8.76 5.85
CA MET A 117 22.26 -8.73 4.53
C MET A 117 22.10 -7.37 3.81
N GLY A 118 21.61 -6.34 4.51
CA GLY A 118 21.53 -4.96 4.02
C GLY A 118 20.34 -4.67 3.11
N TRP A 119 19.33 -5.54 3.07
CA TRP A 119 18.12 -5.27 2.30
C TRP A 119 17.19 -4.33 3.05
N HIS A 120 16.58 -3.41 2.31
CA HIS A 120 15.51 -2.52 2.79
C HIS A 120 14.19 -3.29 2.82
N ILE A 121 13.45 -3.23 3.92
CA ILE A 121 12.17 -3.97 4.05
C ILE A 121 11.02 -3.01 3.80
N ILE A 122 10.36 -3.16 2.67
CA ILE A 122 9.32 -2.23 2.18
C ILE A 122 7.95 -2.91 2.33
N PRO A 123 6.93 -2.24 2.90
CA PRO A 123 5.58 -2.79 2.94
C PRO A 123 4.98 -2.84 1.53
N LEU A 124 4.27 -3.91 1.18
CA LEU A 124 3.54 -3.98 -0.09
C LEU A 124 2.49 -2.87 -0.21
N TYR A 125 1.82 -2.60 0.90
CA TYR A 125 0.87 -1.51 1.05
C TYR A 125 0.91 -0.96 2.48
N VAL A 126 0.47 0.29 2.62
CA VAL A 126 0.23 0.94 3.91
C VAL A 126 -1.21 1.40 4.01
N SER A 127 -1.79 1.33 5.21
CA SER A 127 -3.14 1.84 5.49
C SER A 127 -3.05 3.22 6.12
N CYS A 128 -4.03 4.08 5.81
CA CYS A 128 -4.11 5.42 6.36
C CYS A 128 -5.35 5.53 7.24
N VAL A 129 -5.17 5.82 8.52
CA VAL A 129 -6.27 5.88 9.49
C VAL A 129 -6.51 7.32 9.92
N LEU A 130 -7.76 7.75 9.85
CA LEU A 130 -8.25 9.01 10.39
C LEU A 130 -8.80 8.81 11.80
N ASP A 131 -8.43 9.70 12.70
CA ASP A 131 -9.03 9.81 14.02
C ASP A 131 -10.24 10.75 13.93
N LEU A 132 -11.44 10.24 14.20
CA LEU A 132 -12.69 11.01 14.17
C LEU A 132 -13.03 11.72 15.48
N THR A 133 -12.23 11.53 16.53
CA THR A 133 -12.46 12.18 17.83
C THR A 133 -12.18 13.69 17.78
N ASP A 134 -11.42 14.14 16.79
CA ASP A 134 -11.18 15.56 16.50
C ASP A 134 -12.28 16.15 15.59
N THR A 135 -12.33 17.48 15.40
CA THR A 135 -13.24 18.14 14.45
C THR A 135 -12.78 17.96 13.00
N THR A 136 -13.68 18.06 12.01
CA THR A 136 -13.33 17.92 10.58
C THR A 136 -12.24 18.91 10.17
N GLU A 137 -12.32 20.14 10.68
CA GLU A 137 -11.40 21.23 10.40
C GLU A 137 -9.98 20.93 10.89
N ASN A 138 -9.86 20.14 11.96
CA ASN A 138 -8.59 19.69 12.52
C ASN A 138 -8.06 18.42 11.87
N LEU A 139 -8.90 17.71 11.11
CA LEU A 139 -8.46 16.64 10.20
C LEU A 139 -7.74 17.18 8.97
N ILE A 140 -7.61 18.49 8.81
CA ILE A 140 -6.96 19.07 7.63
C ILE A 140 -5.90 20.05 8.08
N ARG A 141 -4.69 19.96 7.50
CA ARG A 141 -3.62 20.93 7.77
C ARG A 141 -3.60 22.08 6.78
N SER A 142 -3.73 21.77 5.48
CA SER A 142 -3.60 22.76 4.40
C SER A 142 -4.79 23.71 4.36
N GLN A 143 -4.54 25.02 4.42
CA GLN A 143 -5.60 26.03 4.32
C GLN A 143 -6.34 25.97 2.98
N THR A 144 -5.62 25.74 1.88
CA THR A 144 -6.23 25.54 0.56
C THR A 144 -7.17 24.34 0.56
N PHE A 145 -6.77 23.22 1.19
CA PHE A 145 -7.64 22.04 1.26
C PHE A 145 -8.84 22.26 2.19
N LYS A 146 -8.68 23.01 3.30
CA LYS A 146 -9.82 23.43 4.14
C LYS A 146 -10.84 24.24 3.34
N GLN A 147 -10.39 25.20 2.53
CA GLN A 147 -11.27 25.99 1.67
C GLN A 147 -12.01 25.12 0.64
N GLN A 148 -11.32 24.15 0.02
CA GLN A 148 -11.96 23.19 -0.89
C GLN A 148 -13.04 22.36 -0.17
N VAL A 149 -12.75 21.85 1.03
CA VAL A 149 -13.73 21.08 1.81
C VAL A 149 -14.91 21.96 2.25
N LYS A 150 -14.66 23.22 2.64
CA LYS A 150 -15.72 24.20 2.94
C LYS A 150 -16.62 24.45 1.72
N ALA A 151 -16.03 24.63 0.54
CA ALA A 151 -16.79 24.81 -0.70
C ALA A 151 -17.62 23.56 -1.05
N ILE A 152 -17.09 22.36 -0.80
CA ILE A 152 -17.83 21.10 -0.97
C ILE A 152 -18.99 20.99 0.02
N ARG A 153 -18.80 21.37 1.28
CA ARG A 153 -19.87 21.37 2.30
C ARG A 153 -20.99 22.35 1.96
N ALA A 154 -20.69 23.45 1.26
CA ALA A 154 -21.68 24.41 0.80
C ALA A 154 -22.53 23.92 -0.39
N LYS A 155 -22.11 22.84 -1.08
CA LYS A 155 -22.90 22.24 -2.16
C LYS A 155 -24.02 21.36 -1.58
N ASN A 156 -25.13 21.26 -2.31
CA ASN A 156 -26.29 20.44 -1.95
C ASN A 156 -26.08 18.93 -2.21
N TYR A 157 -25.02 18.38 -1.62
CA TYR A 157 -24.78 16.93 -1.67
C TYR A 157 -25.50 16.22 -0.53
N GLN A 158 -26.15 15.10 -0.87
CA GLN A 158 -26.82 14.22 0.08
C GLN A 158 -26.26 12.81 -0.02
N ILE A 159 -26.13 12.13 1.11
CA ILE A 159 -25.80 10.71 1.14
C ILE A 159 -27.06 9.92 1.48
N ARG A 160 -27.28 8.81 0.77
CA ARG A 160 -28.37 7.88 1.02
C ARG A 160 -27.79 6.49 1.19
N GLU A 161 -28.29 5.75 2.16
CA GLU A 161 -28.00 4.33 2.26
C GLU A 161 -28.80 3.59 1.18
N LEU A 162 -28.11 2.71 0.46
CA LEU A 162 -28.65 1.90 -0.62
C LEU A 162 -28.59 0.44 -0.18
N SER A 163 -29.58 -0.36 -0.57
CA SER A 163 -29.66 -1.77 -0.15
C SER A 163 -30.26 -2.68 -1.21
N ALA A 164 -30.69 -2.16 -2.36
CA ALA A 164 -31.22 -2.99 -3.42
C ALA A 164 -30.08 -3.60 -4.25
N ASP A 165 -30.21 -4.88 -4.62
CA ASP A 165 -29.24 -5.54 -5.50
C ASP A 165 -29.08 -4.81 -6.83
N SER A 166 -30.16 -4.22 -7.35
CA SER A 166 -30.13 -3.39 -8.56
C SER A 166 -29.24 -2.16 -8.42
N ASP A 167 -29.21 -1.54 -7.23
CA ASP A 167 -28.32 -0.40 -6.98
C ASP A 167 -26.86 -0.86 -7.01
N LEU A 168 -26.55 -2.03 -6.47
CA LEU A 168 -25.20 -2.58 -6.47
C LEU A 168 -24.72 -2.89 -7.89
N GLU A 169 -25.57 -3.50 -8.71
CA GLU A 169 -25.29 -3.78 -10.12
C GLU A 169 -25.04 -2.48 -10.90
N ASP A 170 -25.90 -1.48 -10.73
CA ASP A 170 -25.75 -0.18 -11.35
C ASP A 170 -24.46 0.51 -10.93
N PHE A 171 -24.12 0.46 -9.64
CA PHE A 171 -22.85 0.98 -9.14
C PHE A 171 -21.66 0.24 -9.75
N TYR A 172 -21.69 -1.08 -9.79
CA TYR A 172 -20.61 -1.88 -10.33
C TYR A 172 -20.34 -1.53 -11.80
N HIS A 173 -21.37 -1.56 -12.64
CA HIS A 173 -21.23 -1.37 -14.08
C HIS A 173 -21.10 0.09 -14.50
N LYS A 174 -21.86 1.01 -13.91
CA LYS A 174 -21.94 2.41 -14.35
C LYS A 174 -20.99 3.33 -13.58
N MET A 175 -20.42 2.90 -12.47
CA MET A 175 -19.54 3.74 -11.66
C MET A 175 -18.18 3.10 -11.39
N LEU A 176 -18.16 1.91 -10.79
CA LEU A 176 -16.93 1.30 -10.31
C LEU A 176 -16.03 0.83 -11.45
N LEU A 177 -16.54 0.04 -12.39
CA LEU A 177 -15.74 -0.45 -13.52
C LEU A 177 -15.15 0.70 -14.35
N PRO A 178 -15.92 1.74 -14.74
CA PRO A 178 -15.35 2.92 -15.39
C PRO A 178 -14.30 3.64 -14.54
N THR A 179 -14.55 3.82 -13.25
CA THR A 179 -13.59 4.43 -12.31
C THR A 179 -12.27 3.66 -12.26
N ILE A 180 -12.35 2.34 -12.17
CA ILE A 180 -11.16 1.49 -12.11
C ILE A 180 -10.39 1.55 -13.43
N LYS A 181 -11.09 1.45 -14.57
CA LYS A 181 -10.48 1.54 -15.90
C LYS A 181 -9.74 2.87 -16.09
N GLU A 182 -10.37 3.97 -15.72
CA GLU A 182 -9.78 5.32 -15.83
C GLU A 182 -8.54 5.47 -14.94
N ARG A 183 -8.58 4.96 -13.71
CA ARG A 183 -7.50 5.17 -12.73
C ARG A 183 -6.33 4.18 -12.87
N HIS A 184 -6.60 2.95 -13.28
CA HIS A 184 -5.66 1.83 -13.17
C HIS A 184 -5.39 1.13 -14.50
N GLY A 185 -6.01 1.58 -15.60
CA GLY A 185 -5.84 0.98 -16.92
C GLY A 185 -6.25 -0.50 -16.95
N GLU A 186 -5.56 -1.30 -17.75
CA GLU A 186 -5.87 -2.73 -17.95
C GLU A 186 -5.41 -3.64 -16.79
N VAL A 187 -4.64 -3.15 -15.82
CA VAL A 187 -4.08 -3.95 -14.70
C VAL A 187 -4.99 -3.96 -13.47
N ALA A 188 -6.28 -3.75 -13.71
CA ALA A 188 -7.29 -3.63 -12.68
C ALA A 188 -7.51 -4.96 -11.95
N PHE A 189 -7.13 -5.01 -10.66
CA PHE A 189 -7.62 -6.03 -9.75
C PHE A 189 -9.11 -5.75 -9.47
N THR A 190 -10.00 -6.24 -10.33
CA THR A 190 -11.43 -6.05 -10.15
C THR A 190 -11.89 -7.01 -9.06
N SER A 191 -12.25 -6.46 -7.90
CA SER A 191 -13.18 -7.17 -7.02
C SER A 191 -14.45 -7.40 -7.83
N GLY A 192 -14.78 -8.66 -8.09
CA GLY A 192 -15.98 -9.00 -8.85
C GLY A 192 -17.24 -8.53 -8.11
N LEU A 193 -18.36 -8.44 -8.82
CA LEU A 193 -19.65 -8.09 -8.24
C LEU A 193 -19.98 -8.96 -7.00
N GLU A 194 -19.67 -10.26 -7.05
CA GLU A 194 -19.84 -11.18 -5.92
C GLU A 194 -18.98 -10.81 -4.70
N SER A 195 -17.76 -10.31 -4.91
CA SER A 195 -16.94 -9.80 -3.81
C SER A 195 -17.58 -8.57 -3.16
N LEU A 196 -18.24 -7.71 -3.94
CA LEU A 196 -18.97 -6.56 -3.39
C LEU A 196 -20.20 -6.99 -2.59
N LYS A 197 -20.95 -8.01 -3.07
CA LYS A 197 -22.06 -8.60 -2.31
C LYS A 197 -21.58 -9.15 -0.96
N SER A 198 -20.44 -9.85 -0.96
CA SER A 198 -19.84 -10.33 0.28
C SER A 198 -19.46 -9.19 1.24
N LEU A 199 -18.89 -8.09 0.74
CA LEU A 199 -18.58 -6.92 1.56
C LEU A 199 -19.82 -6.28 2.20
N LEU A 200 -20.99 -6.39 1.56
CA LEU A 200 -22.25 -5.83 2.06
C LEU A 200 -22.97 -6.69 3.09
N GLN A 201 -22.53 -7.93 3.34
CA GLN A 201 -23.08 -8.76 4.42
C GLN A 201 -22.92 -8.07 5.79
N GLU A 202 -21.80 -7.39 5.99
CA GLU A 202 -21.49 -6.63 7.21
C GLU A 202 -21.30 -5.14 6.94
N GLY A 203 -21.27 -4.74 5.67
CA GLY A 203 -21.02 -3.39 5.22
C GLY A 203 -22.25 -2.49 5.16
N ARG A 204 -22.01 -1.28 4.67
CA ARG A 204 -23.03 -0.29 4.31
C ARG A 204 -22.71 0.26 2.93
N PHE A 205 -23.73 0.47 2.12
CA PHE A 205 -23.60 1.02 0.79
C PHE A 205 -24.21 2.41 0.75
N PHE A 206 -23.43 3.40 0.34
CA PHE A 206 -23.85 4.79 0.26
C PHE A 206 -23.83 5.31 -1.17
N GLY A 207 -24.93 5.92 -1.59
CA GLY A 207 -25.02 6.76 -2.78
C GLY A 207 -24.86 8.23 -2.42
N LEU A 208 -24.01 8.96 -3.15
CA LEU A 208 -23.90 10.41 -3.12
C LEU A 208 -24.76 11.00 -4.25
N TYR A 209 -25.69 11.86 -3.86
CA TYR A 209 -26.60 12.56 -4.75
C TYR A 209 -26.25 14.05 -4.80
N ARG A 210 -26.32 14.62 -6.01
CA ARG A 210 -26.42 16.07 -6.24
C ARG A 210 -27.82 16.33 -6.74
N ASP A 211 -28.62 17.01 -5.92
CA ASP A 211 -30.06 17.16 -6.15
C ASP A 211 -30.73 15.78 -6.26
N THR A 212 -31.22 15.39 -7.43
CA THR A 212 -31.83 14.07 -7.69
C THR A 212 -30.89 13.10 -8.38
N GLU A 213 -29.71 13.55 -8.82
CA GLU A 213 -28.78 12.75 -9.61
C GLU A 213 -27.83 11.96 -8.71
N TRP A 214 -27.79 10.64 -8.89
CA TRP A 214 -26.80 9.78 -8.26
C TRP A 214 -25.46 9.88 -8.98
N ILE A 215 -24.44 10.46 -8.32
CA ILE A 215 -23.16 10.81 -8.96
C ILE A 215 -21.98 9.98 -8.47
N ALA A 216 -22.07 9.34 -7.30
CA ALA A 216 -21.03 8.45 -6.78
C ALA A 216 -21.58 7.44 -5.78
N GLY A 217 -20.88 6.32 -5.62
CA GLY A 217 -21.18 5.29 -4.64
C GLY A 217 -19.96 4.93 -3.81
N ARG A 218 -20.20 4.45 -2.59
CA ARG A 218 -19.15 3.96 -1.68
C ARG A 218 -19.66 2.83 -0.81
N ILE A 219 -18.86 1.78 -0.72
CA ILE A 219 -19.06 0.70 0.26
C ILE A 219 -18.10 0.91 1.42
N VAL A 220 -18.63 0.80 2.63
CA VAL A 220 -17.86 0.84 3.88
C VAL A 220 -18.11 -0.43 4.69
N CYS A 221 -17.12 -0.86 5.45
CA CYS A 221 -17.21 -2.06 6.30
C CYS A 221 -16.71 -1.71 7.71
N PRO A 222 -17.41 -2.08 8.79
CA PRO A 222 -16.87 -2.02 10.13
C PRO A 222 -15.59 -2.86 10.26
N GLU A 223 -14.60 -2.38 11.00
CA GLU A 223 -13.40 -3.12 11.40
C GLU A 223 -13.29 -3.11 12.93
N GLY A 224 -13.82 -4.17 13.55
CA GLY A 224 -13.96 -4.21 15.01
C GLY A 224 -15.08 -3.28 15.52
N LEU A 225 -14.91 -2.75 16.73
CA LEU A 225 -15.99 -2.05 17.45
C LEU A 225 -16.09 -0.54 17.13
N ASP A 226 -15.00 0.11 16.72
CA ASP A 226 -14.94 1.58 16.65
C ASP A 226 -14.23 2.14 15.40
N GLU A 227 -13.87 1.29 14.44
CA GLU A 227 -13.24 1.67 13.18
C GLU A 227 -14.12 1.29 11.98
N LEU A 228 -14.13 2.16 10.97
CA LEU A 228 -14.84 1.96 9.72
C LEU A 228 -13.84 1.98 8.56
N ARG A 229 -13.75 0.91 7.77
CA ARG A 229 -12.95 0.88 6.55
C ARG A 229 -13.75 1.37 5.35
N LEU A 230 -13.11 2.22 4.55
CA LEU A 230 -13.57 2.57 3.22
C LEU A 230 -13.13 1.46 2.25
N ALA A 231 -14.07 0.62 1.82
CA ALA A 231 -13.75 -0.54 1.01
C ALA A 231 -13.62 -0.17 -0.47
N VAL A 232 -14.63 0.49 -1.04
CA VAL A 232 -14.70 0.77 -2.48
C VAL A 232 -15.35 2.13 -2.72
N VAL A 233 -14.89 2.86 -3.73
CA VAL A 233 -15.52 4.10 -4.22
C VAL A 233 -15.55 4.09 -5.74
N GLY A 234 -16.67 4.52 -6.31
CA GLY A 234 -16.83 4.73 -7.76
C GLY A 234 -17.67 5.97 -8.00
N TRP A 235 -17.47 6.62 -9.14
CA TRP A 235 -18.29 7.76 -9.57
C TRP A 235 -18.80 7.56 -10.99
N LYS A 236 -19.89 8.26 -11.29
CA LYS A 236 -20.66 8.09 -12.54
C LYS A 236 -19.75 8.14 -13.77
N ASN A 237 -19.77 7.06 -14.53
CA ASN A 237 -19.03 6.84 -15.77
C ASN A 237 -17.50 7.04 -15.67
N GLY A 238 -16.93 7.09 -14.46
CA GLY A 238 -15.51 7.44 -14.30
C GLY A 238 -15.21 8.89 -14.72
N ASP A 239 -16.21 9.77 -14.83
CA ASP A 239 -16.07 11.13 -15.36
C ASP A 239 -15.02 11.96 -14.60
N GLU A 240 -13.95 12.34 -15.30
CA GLU A 240 -12.85 13.14 -14.78
C GLU A 240 -13.32 14.54 -14.34
N LYS A 241 -14.40 15.07 -14.93
CA LYS A 241 -14.99 16.35 -14.51
C LYS A 241 -15.55 16.24 -13.09
N LEU A 242 -16.26 15.16 -12.76
CA LEU A 242 -16.75 14.91 -11.40
C LEU A 242 -15.58 14.76 -10.41
N LEU A 243 -14.50 14.10 -10.84
CA LEU A 243 -13.29 13.99 -10.03
C LEU A 243 -12.67 15.36 -9.73
N ARG A 244 -12.51 16.22 -10.74
CA ARG A 244 -12.01 17.60 -10.59
C ARG A 244 -12.94 18.47 -9.74
N GLU A 245 -14.25 18.26 -9.81
CA GLU A 245 -15.25 18.93 -8.96
C GLU A 245 -15.23 18.48 -7.49
N GLY A 246 -14.45 17.44 -7.17
CA GLY A 246 -14.22 16.95 -5.82
C GLY A 246 -15.22 15.87 -5.37
N VAL A 247 -15.82 15.09 -6.28
CA VAL A 247 -16.85 14.08 -5.93
C VAL A 247 -16.35 13.06 -4.89
N VAL A 248 -15.10 12.61 -4.99
CA VAL A 248 -14.49 11.66 -4.05
C VAL A 248 -14.32 12.28 -2.66
N THR A 249 -13.97 13.56 -2.61
CA THR A 249 -13.88 14.34 -1.38
C THR A 249 -15.27 14.56 -0.79
N ALA A 250 -16.28 14.84 -1.62
CA ALA A 250 -17.66 15.05 -1.18
C ALA A 250 -18.26 13.80 -0.51
N ILE A 251 -18.15 12.63 -1.15
CA ILE A 251 -18.63 11.39 -0.54
C ILE A 251 -17.85 11.04 0.72
N LEU A 252 -16.55 11.34 0.78
CA LEU A 252 -15.74 11.15 2.00
C LEU A 252 -16.19 12.05 3.15
N VAL A 253 -16.42 13.35 2.91
CA VAL A 253 -16.95 14.28 3.92
C VAL A 253 -18.26 13.77 4.49
N LYS A 254 -19.20 13.37 3.63
CA LYS A 254 -20.51 12.84 4.07
C LYS A 254 -20.38 11.51 4.81
N THR A 255 -19.44 10.66 4.40
CA THR A 255 -19.13 9.41 5.12
C THR A 255 -18.54 9.69 6.51
N ILE A 256 -17.66 10.70 6.63
CA ILE A 256 -17.10 11.14 7.92
C ILE A 256 -18.21 11.64 8.85
N ASP A 257 -19.10 12.48 8.34
CA ASP A 257 -20.24 13.01 9.12
C ASP A 257 -21.15 11.87 9.61
N TRP A 258 -21.49 10.94 8.73
CA TRP A 258 -22.27 9.75 9.08
C TRP A 258 -21.55 8.89 10.11
N ALA A 259 -20.27 8.56 9.89
CA ALA A 259 -19.49 7.68 10.78
C ALA A 259 -19.40 8.25 12.20
N ARG A 260 -19.20 9.56 12.34
CA ARG A 260 -19.26 10.23 13.65
C ARG A 260 -20.63 10.11 14.30
N SER A 261 -21.70 10.35 13.54
CA SER A 261 -23.07 10.23 14.07
C SER A 261 -23.42 8.81 14.50
N ALA A 262 -22.82 7.81 13.84
CA ALA A 262 -22.96 6.40 14.15
C ALA A 262 -22.01 5.92 15.28
N GLY A 263 -21.21 6.82 15.87
CA GLY A 263 -20.35 6.53 17.02
C GLY A 263 -18.97 5.95 16.69
N PHE A 264 -18.58 5.88 15.41
CA PHE A 264 -17.23 5.44 15.03
C PHE A 264 -16.18 6.47 15.46
N LYS A 265 -15.04 5.98 15.95
CA LYS A 265 -13.91 6.79 16.40
C LYS A 265 -12.83 6.90 15.34
N ARG A 266 -12.80 6.00 14.37
CA ARG A 266 -11.75 5.93 13.35
C ARG A 266 -12.31 5.60 11.97
N ILE A 267 -11.66 6.12 10.93
CA ILE A 267 -11.87 5.67 9.56
C ILE A 267 -10.55 5.19 8.95
N ASN A 268 -10.51 3.94 8.53
CA ASN A 268 -9.44 3.42 7.69
C ASN A 268 -9.73 3.79 6.22
N LEU A 269 -8.92 4.70 5.67
CA LEU A 269 -9.02 5.18 4.28
C LEU A 269 -8.57 4.16 3.23
N GLY A 270 -8.25 2.93 3.66
CA GLY A 270 -7.82 1.84 2.82
C GLY A 270 -6.33 1.91 2.46
N SER A 271 -5.89 0.92 1.69
CA SER A 271 -4.49 0.68 1.35
C SER A 271 -3.95 1.59 0.24
N SER A 272 -2.69 1.97 0.34
CA SER A 272 -1.93 2.68 -0.69
C SER A 272 -0.56 2.04 -0.85
N ILE A 273 0.03 2.14 -2.03
CA ILE A 273 1.43 1.74 -2.26
C ILE A 273 2.39 2.64 -1.47
N PRO A 274 3.58 2.16 -1.10
CA PRO A 274 4.44 2.80 -0.10
C PRO A 274 5.31 3.94 -0.66
N PHE A 275 5.00 4.51 -1.82
CA PHE A 275 5.82 5.56 -2.45
C PHE A 275 5.35 6.96 -2.05
N ILE A 276 6.29 7.82 -1.67
CA ILE A 276 6.02 9.20 -1.23
C ILE A 276 5.40 10.03 -2.36
N ASN A 277 5.73 9.71 -3.61
CA ASN A 277 5.17 10.40 -4.77
C ASN A 277 3.77 9.90 -5.16
N ASP A 278 3.25 8.83 -4.56
CA ASP A 278 1.97 8.19 -4.92
C ASP A 278 0.76 9.11 -4.68
N GLY A 279 -0.04 9.31 -5.72
CA GLY A 279 -1.21 10.21 -5.69
C GLY A 279 -2.24 9.79 -4.64
N PRO A 280 -2.75 8.54 -4.67
CA PRO A 280 -3.65 7.99 -3.66
C PRO A 280 -3.15 8.14 -2.21
N LEU A 281 -1.88 7.81 -1.91
CA LEU A 281 -1.31 8.00 -0.58
C LEU A 281 -1.37 9.48 -0.17
N ASN A 282 -0.84 10.37 -1.00
CA ASN A 282 -0.85 11.81 -0.72
C ASN A 282 -2.27 12.37 -0.53
N ALA A 283 -3.23 11.92 -1.34
CA ALA A 283 -4.63 12.34 -1.20
C ALA A 283 -5.22 11.97 0.17
N LYS A 284 -4.86 10.82 0.74
CA LYS A 284 -5.26 10.40 2.09
C LYS A 284 -4.55 11.22 3.17
N LEU A 285 -3.25 11.50 2.99
CA LEU A 285 -2.46 12.27 3.95
C LEU A 285 -2.87 13.75 4.05
N ARG A 286 -3.53 14.31 3.02
CA ARG A 286 -4.16 15.64 3.10
C ARG A 286 -5.19 15.77 4.22
N TRP A 287 -5.78 14.64 4.61
CA TRP A 287 -6.70 14.51 5.74
C TRP A 287 -5.98 14.24 7.07
N LYS A 288 -4.67 14.53 7.17
CA LYS A 288 -3.91 14.30 8.41
C LYS A 288 -4.01 12.82 8.87
N ALA A 289 -4.26 11.90 7.94
CA ALA A 289 -4.34 10.48 8.26
C ALA A 289 -2.99 9.97 8.75
N LYS A 290 -3.02 9.10 9.75
CA LYS A 290 -1.82 8.42 10.24
C LYS A 290 -1.53 7.19 9.37
N ILE A 291 -0.30 7.08 8.89
CA ILE A 291 0.15 5.87 8.20
C ILE A 291 0.33 4.76 9.24
N SER A 292 -0.16 3.57 8.90
CA SER A 292 0.00 2.36 9.68
C SER A 292 0.66 1.27 8.86
N MET A 293 1.49 0.46 9.51
CA MET A 293 2.08 -0.72 8.90
C MET A 293 1.00 -1.74 8.53
N PRO A 294 1.20 -2.53 7.47
CA PRO A 294 0.33 -3.69 7.22
C PRO A 294 0.34 -4.60 8.46
N GLN A 295 -0.85 -4.87 8.99
CA GLN A 295 -1.02 -5.76 10.13
C GLN A 295 -1.26 -7.18 9.65
N THR A 296 -0.68 -8.15 10.35
CA THR A 296 -1.07 -9.54 10.19
C THR A 296 -2.40 -9.76 10.90
N GLN A 297 -3.46 -10.07 10.15
CA GLN A 297 -4.79 -10.30 10.69
C GLN A 297 -5.27 -11.69 10.30
N SER A 298 -6.00 -12.35 11.19
CA SER A 298 -6.75 -13.56 10.88
C SER A 298 -8.09 -13.16 10.29
N VAL A 299 -8.28 -13.31 8.99
CA VAL A 299 -9.57 -13.10 8.31
C VAL A 299 -10.07 -14.47 7.91
N SER A 300 -11.29 -14.84 8.32
CA SER A 300 -11.93 -16.13 7.97
C SER A 300 -11.01 -17.35 8.16
N GLU A 301 -10.34 -17.43 9.31
CA GLU A 301 -9.38 -18.50 9.66
C GLU A 301 -8.06 -18.56 8.86
N GLU A 302 -7.82 -17.62 7.93
CA GLU A 302 -6.56 -17.47 7.20
C GLU A 302 -5.75 -16.29 7.74
N LEU A 303 -4.43 -16.50 7.89
CA LEU A 303 -3.51 -15.42 8.25
C LEU A 303 -3.21 -14.56 7.02
N GLN A 304 -3.80 -13.38 6.97
CA GLN A 304 -3.45 -12.35 6.00
C GLN A 304 -2.32 -11.47 6.53
N GLY A 305 -1.49 -10.92 5.63
CA GLY A 305 -0.43 -9.97 5.98
C GLY A 305 0.92 -10.59 6.40
N VAL A 306 1.07 -11.92 6.42
CA VAL A 306 2.37 -12.59 6.67
C VAL A 306 3.39 -12.29 5.55
N GLY A 307 2.91 -12.08 4.32
CA GLY A 307 3.72 -11.61 3.17
C GLY A 307 3.54 -10.12 2.88
N GLY A 308 3.22 -9.30 3.89
CA GLY A 308 2.93 -7.87 3.70
C GLY A 308 4.14 -7.01 3.35
N PHE A 309 5.33 -7.61 3.16
CA PHE A 309 6.59 -6.91 2.93
C PHE A 309 7.41 -7.56 1.81
N VAL A 310 8.22 -6.74 1.17
CA VAL A 310 9.19 -7.09 0.15
C VAL A 310 10.54 -6.54 0.57
N GLY A 311 11.58 -7.32 0.35
CA GLY A 311 12.94 -6.84 0.48
C GLY A 311 13.38 -6.16 -0.82
N ALA A 312 13.98 -4.98 -0.71
CA ALA A 312 14.51 -4.20 -1.82
C ALA A 312 16.00 -3.92 -1.64
N ASP A 313 16.76 -4.11 -2.71
CA ASP A 313 18.18 -3.79 -2.76
C ASP A 313 18.42 -2.79 -3.88
N PHE A 314 18.83 -1.58 -3.49
CA PHE A 314 19.15 -0.51 -4.42
C PHE A 314 20.66 -0.50 -4.62
N LYS A 315 21.12 -0.62 -5.87
CA LYS A 315 22.54 -0.50 -6.21
C LYS A 315 22.95 0.98 -6.17
N ILE A 316 23.13 1.53 -4.97
CA ILE A 316 23.44 2.95 -4.73
C ILE A 316 24.75 3.40 -5.40
N ALA A 317 25.65 2.46 -5.69
CA ALA A 317 26.85 2.73 -6.48
C ALA A 317 26.51 3.18 -7.92
N SER A 318 25.41 2.68 -8.51
CA SER A 318 24.99 3.09 -9.86
C SER A 318 24.23 4.42 -9.83
N ASN A 319 24.33 5.18 -10.93
CA ASN A 319 23.53 6.40 -11.11
C ASN A 319 22.02 6.06 -11.19
N ALA A 320 21.69 4.94 -11.83
CA ALA A 320 20.33 4.44 -11.97
C ALA A 320 19.69 4.09 -10.61
N GLY A 321 20.38 3.35 -9.73
CA GLY A 321 19.86 3.03 -8.40
C GLY A 321 19.57 4.27 -7.55
N ARG A 322 20.43 5.30 -7.65
CA ARG A 322 20.19 6.61 -7.02
C ARG A 322 19.02 7.36 -7.65
N ALA A 323 18.92 7.35 -8.97
CA ALA A 323 17.82 8.00 -9.69
C ALA A 323 16.46 7.37 -9.37
N ILE A 324 16.39 6.05 -9.18
CA ILE A 324 15.17 5.35 -8.72
C ILE A 324 14.69 5.92 -7.37
N LEU A 325 15.57 6.00 -6.37
CA LEU A 325 15.21 6.53 -5.04
C LEU A 325 14.96 8.04 -5.02
N ARG A 326 15.58 8.79 -5.95
CA ARG A 326 15.29 10.22 -6.11
C ARG A 326 13.89 10.44 -6.69
N LYS A 327 13.52 9.64 -7.71
CA LYS A 327 12.22 9.70 -8.38
C LYS A 327 11.09 9.18 -7.50
N ALA A 328 11.32 8.06 -6.82
CA ALA A 328 10.34 7.36 -5.99
C ALA A 328 10.89 7.09 -4.58
N PRO A 329 11.00 8.13 -3.73
CA PRO A 329 11.22 7.92 -2.30
C PRO A 329 10.09 7.05 -1.74
N LEU A 330 10.37 6.29 -0.69
CA LEU A 330 9.46 5.24 -0.22
C LEU A 330 9.49 5.05 1.29
N LEU A 331 8.48 4.36 1.79
CA LEU A 331 8.38 3.91 3.17
C LEU A 331 9.11 2.58 3.35
N GLU A 332 9.93 2.48 4.39
CA GLU A 332 10.51 1.21 4.82
C GLU A 332 10.24 0.94 6.30
N LYS A 333 10.29 -0.34 6.66
CA LYS A 333 10.20 -0.82 8.02
C LYS A 333 11.54 -0.60 8.72
N HIS A 334 11.50 0.11 9.85
CA HIS A 334 12.63 0.29 10.76
C HIS A 334 12.22 -0.20 12.15
N GLY A 335 12.58 -1.44 12.48
CA GLY A 335 12.14 -2.10 13.72
C GLY A 335 10.62 -2.28 13.76
N ARG A 336 9.93 -1.52 14.63
CA ARG A 336 8.47 -1.55 14.80
C ARG A 336 7.76 -0.33 14.22
N THR A 337 8.48 0.52 13.50
CA THR A 337 7.93 1.74 12.89
C THR A 337 8.21 1.75 11.39
N LEU A 338 7.62 2.73 10.71
CA LEU A 338 7.99 3.08 9.35
C LEU A 338 8.88 4.33 9.37
N ARG A 339 9.78 4.42 8.40
CA ARG A 339 10.49 5.66 8.06
C ARG A 339 10.47 5.88 6.56
N VAL A 340 10.74 7.11 6.14
CA VAL A 340 10.89 7.48 4.75
C VAL A 340 12.37 7.39 4.36
N ILE A 341 12.67 6.72 3.26
CA ILE A 341 13.99 6.78 2.62
C ILE A 341 13.89 7.38 1.22
N GLY A 342 14.96 8.08 0.83
CA GLY A 342 15.11 8.65 -0.50
C GLY A 342 16.57 9.00 -0.80
N TRP A 343 16.79 9.55 -1.99
CA TRP A 343 18.10 10.04 -2.43
C TRP A 343 17.96 11.45 -2.97
N GLU A 344 18.47 12.47 -2.26
CA GLU A 344 18.38 13.89 -2.68
C GLU A 344 16.95 14.31 -3.08
N SER A 345 15.97 13.76 -2.37
CA SER A 345 14.55 13.91 -2.72
C SER A 345 13.87 14.95 -1.87
N SER A 346 12.98 15.74 -2.46
CA SER A 346 12.10 16.62 -1.70
C SER A 346 10.92 15.86 -1.11
N ILE A 347 10.56 16.18 0.12
CA ILE A 347 9.37 15.60 0.75
C ILE A 347 8.14 16.46 0.47
N LYS A 348 7.06 15.81 0.09
CA LYS A 348 5.76 16.45 -0.09
C LYS A 348 5.21 17.01 1.24
N PRO A 349 4.60 18.20 1.25
CA PRO A 349 4.02 18.80 2.46
C PRO A 349 3.03 17.90 3.20
N GLU A 350 2.33 17.01 2.50
CA GLU A 350 1.39 16.04 3.04
C GLU A 350 2.01 15.09 4.08
N PHE A 351 3.32 14.81 4.00
CA PHE A 351 4.02 13.94 4.95
C PHE A 351 4.41 14.62 6.26
N ARG A 352 4.32 15.95 6.35
CA ARG A 352 4.72 16.70 7.56
C ARG A 352 4.06 16.16 8.83
N HIS A 353 2.78 15.79 8.75
CA HIS A 353 2.09 15.22 9.90
C HIS A 353 2.73 13.89 10.37
N GLN A 354 3.25 13.07 9.47
CA GLN A 354 3.91 11.83 9.86
C GLN A 354 5.19 12.10 10.63
N PHE A 355 5.95 13.11 10.25
CA PHE A 355 7.16 13.52 10.95
C PHE A 355 6.87 14.15 12.30
N ASP A 356 5.79 14.93 12.41
CA ASP A 356 5.30 15.43 13.70
C ASP A 356 4.92 14.27 14.65
N LEU A 357 4.48 13.13 14.09
CA LEU A 357 4.21 11.88 14.83
C LEU A 357 5.47 11.03 15.09
N GLY A 358 6.66 11.53 14.74
CA GLY A 358 7.94 10.86 14.98
C GLY A 358 8.38 9.89 13.87
N MET A 359 7.74 9.89 12.70
CA MET A 359 8.29 9.19 11.54
C MET A 359 9.63 9.83 11.15
N GLU A 360 10.64 9.01 10.86
CA GLU A 360 11.94 9.52 10.42
C GLU A 360 11.95 9.74 8.89
N TRP A 361 12.77 10.69 8.45
CA TRP A 361 13.19 10.81 7.06
C TRP A 361 14.71 10.67 6.98
N VAL A 362 15.15 9.74 6.13
CA VAL A 362 16.57 9.48 5.88
C VAL A 362 16.87 9.71 4.41
N ASP A 363 17.62 10.77 4.13
CA ASP A 363 18.29 10.93 2.85
C ASP A 363 19.59 10.11 2.84
N LEU A 364 19.62 9.07 2.01
CA LEU A 364 20.76 8.15 1.94
C LEU A 364 22.03 8.83 1.42
N ALA A 365 21.92 9.91 0.64
CA ALA A 365 23.07 10.70 0.20
C ALA A 365 23.76 11.41 1.38
N ALA A 366 22.96 12.04 2.24
CA ALA A 366 23.46 12.74 3.42
C ALA A 366 23.97 11.78 4.51
N ALA A 367 23.36 10.60 4.65
CA ALA A 367 23.82 9.56 5.56
C ALA A 367 25.21 9.02 5.17
N ARG A 368 25.48 8.94 3.85
CA ARG A 368 26.79 8.53 3.31
C ARG A 368 27.91 9.50 3.63
N ASN A 369 27.63 10.80 3.59
CA ASN A 369 28.64 11.83 3.86
C ASN A 369 28.97 11.93 5.37
N ARG A 370 28.02 11.62 6.26
CA ARG A 370 28.22 11.68 7.72
C ARG A 370 28.96 10.48 8.30
N ASN A 371 28.78 9.29 7.71
CA ASN A 371 29.35 8.06 8.24
C ASN A 371 30.60 7.57 7.51
N GLY A 372 31.06 8.28 6.46
CA GLY A 372 32.14 7.81 5.58
C GLY A 372 31.72 6.53 4.85
N ALA A 373 31.34 6.63 3.58
CA ALA A 373 30.77 5.54 2.79
C ALA A 373 29.64 4.80 3.53
N TYR A 374 28.39 5.25 3.34
CA TYR A 374 27.24 4.38 3.55
C TYR A 374 27.48 3.10 2.76
N ASN A 375 27.87 2.05 3.49
CA ASN A 375 28.35 0.83 2.89
C ASN A 375 27.17 -0.07 2.62
N SER A 376 26.60 0.10 1.44
CA SER A 376 26.04 -1.04 0.71
C SER A 376 27.15 -2.01 0.25
N ASP A 377 28.42 -1.57 0.19
CA ASP A 377 29.52 -2.33 -0.43
C ASP A 377 30.74 -2.67 0.46
N SER A 378 30.83 -2.20 1.71
CA SER A 378 31.84 -2.69 2.66
C SER A 378 31.17 -3.51 3.76
N ARG A 379 31.15 -4.81 3.49
CA ARG A 379 31.58 -5.89 4.36
C ARG A 379 32.03 -7.04 3.45
N LYS A 380 33.02 -6.77 2.59
CA LYS A 380 33.79 -7.85 1.99
C LYS A 380 34.83 -8.33 3.00
N GLU A 381 35.05 -9.64 2.97
CA GLU A 381 36.13 -10.38 3.63
C GLU A 381 35.93 -10.65 5.12
N THR A 382 35.19 -11.71 5.40
CA THR A 382 35.69 -12.70 6.36
C THR A 382 35.50 -14.07 5.70
N GLN A 383 36.59 -14.83 5.69
CA GLN A 383 36.84 -16.08 4.96
C GLN A 383 35.72 -17.12 5.03
#